data_AF-A0A9W4HTI7-F1
#
_entry.id   AF-A0A9W4HTI7-F1
#
_cell.length_a   1.000
_cell.length_b   1.000
_cell.length_c   1.000
_cell.angle_alpha   90.00
_cell.angle_beta   90.00
_cell.angle_gamma   90.00
#
_symmetry.space_group_name_H-M   'P 1'
#
loop_
_entity.id
_entity.type
_entity.pdbx_description
1 polymer ?
#
loop_
_entity_poly.entity_id
_entity_poly.type
_entity_poly.pdbx_seq_one_letter_code
_entity_poly.pdbx_strand_id
1 'polypeptide(L)'
;MRRSWETGDFWIMYAARNNFAFDAIYWQKIDRRFFGSTTCEGVDVCDIWKSRLHLLEPEEQKFMQEHVDTKIQEMNAGQVLAWDPDEYTLEYMECMERTNGPS
;
A
#
# COMPACT_ATOMS: atom_id res chain seq x y z
N MET A 1 -4.18 28.32 -1.14
CA MET A 1 -3.62 27.05 -1.68
C MET A 1 -2.11 26.93 -1.48
N ARG A 2 -1.26 27.87 -1.94
CA ARG A 2 0.22 27.78 -1.79
C ARG A 2 0.72 27.52 -0.37
N ARG A 3 0.20 28.24 0.63
CA ARG A 3 0.58 28.05 2.04
C ARG A 3 0.27 26.64 2.58
N SER A 4 -0.85 26.01 2.20
CA SER A 4 -1.17 24.63 2.61
C SER A 4 -0.31 23.56 1.93
N TRP A 5 0.28 23.88 0.79
CA TRP A 5 1.28 23.04 0.14
C TRP A 5 2.61 23.09 0.89
N GLU A 6 3.01 24.28 1.33
CA GLU A 6 4.23 24.51 2.11
C GLU A 6 4.13 23.95 3.55
N THR A 7 2.97 24.09 4.20
CA THR A 7 2.73 23.53 5.56
C THR A 7 2.41 22.04 5.54
N GLY A 8 2.04 21.48 4.39
CA GLY A 8 1.73 20.07 4.20
C GLY A 8 0.31 19.65 4.61
N ASP A 9 -0.57 20.56 5.02
CA ASP A 9 -1.98 20.27 5.32
C ASP A 9 -2.74 19.73 4.10
N PHE A 10 -2.31 20.17 2.91
CA PHE A 10 -2.83 19.65 1.65
C PHE A 10 -2.62 18.13 1.52
N TRP A 11 -1.44 17.63 1.91
CA TRP A 11 -1.10 16.21 1.77
C TRP A 11 -1.94 15.32 2.69
N ILE A 12 -2.28 15.81 3.89
CA ILE A 12 -3.20 15.12 4.81
C ILE A 12 -4.59 14.99 4.17
N MET A 13 -5.13 16.09 3.65
CA MET A 13 -6.45 16.09 3.03
C MET A 13 -6.51 15.27 1.74
N TYR A 14 -5.39 15.20 1.01
CA TYR A 14 -5.27 14.41 -0.20
C TYR A 14 -5.17 12.90 0.11
N ALA A 15 -4.33 12.52 1.08
CA ALA A 15 -4.17 11.13 1.52
C ALA A 15 -5.49 10.55 2.07
N ALA A 16 -6.26 11.35 2.82
CA ALA A 16 -7.57 10.94 3.31
C ALA A 16 -8.62 10.69 2.20
N ARG A 17 -8.43 11.25 1.00
CA ARG A 17 -9.35 11.14 -0.13
C ARG A 17 -8.91 10.15 -1.21
N ASN A 18 -7.62 9.81 -1.27
CA ASN A 18 -7.05 8.99 -2.33
C ASN A 18 -6.25 7.84 -1.72
N ASN A 19 -6.83 6.64 -1.71
CA ASN A 19 -6.22 5.46 -1.10
C ASN A 19 -4.95 5.00 -1.84
N PHE A 20 -4.89 5.15 -3.16
CA PHE A 20 -3.81 4.64 -4.00
C PHE A 20 -2.44 5.25 -3.67
N ALA A 21 -2.42 6.54 -3.31
CA ALA A 21 -1.19 7.26 -2.99
C ALA A 21 -0.98 7.44 -1.48
N PHE A 22 -1.84 6.85 -0.64
CA PHE A 22 -1.82 7.07 0.80
C PHE A 22 -0.47 6.72 1.41
N ASP A 23 0.04 5.52 1.12
CA ASP A 23 1.27 5.01 1.73
C ASP A 23 2.48 5.91 1.42
N ALA A 24 2.69 6.21 0.14
CA ALA A 24 3.77 7.10 -0.29
C ALA A 24 3.66 8.51 0.33
N ILE A 25 2.45 9.09 0.37
CA ILE A 25 2.24 10.43 0.93
C ILE A 25 2.42 10.43 2.44
N TYR A 26 1.96 9.37 3.12
CA TYR A 26 2.12 9.23 4.55
C TYR A 26 3.59 9.27 4.94
N TRP A 27 4.41 8.40 4.37
CA TRP A 27 5.83 8.33 4.73
C TRP A 27 6.64 9.56 4.27
N GLN A 28 6.35 10.12 3.10
CA GLN A 28 7.13 11.25 2.59
C GLN A 28 6.76 12.60 3.21
N LYS A 29 5.49 12.81 3.56
CA LYS A 29 4.97 14.13 3.94
C LYS A 29 4.36 14.18 5.34
N ILE A 30 3.70 13.11 5.78
CA ILE A 30 2.93 13.11 7.04
C ILE A 30 3.83 12.63 8.19
N ASP A 31 4.46 11.46 8.12
CA ASP A 31 5.29 10.89 9.19
C ASP A 31 6.35 11.88 9.66
N ARG A 32 7.12 12.45 8.72
CA ARG A 32 8.17 13.43 9.00
C ARG A 32 7.70 14.68 9.75
N ARG A 33 6.43 15.05 9.58
CA ARG A 33 5.84 16.21 10.26
C ARG A 33 5.48 15.92 11.72
N PHE A 34 5.06 14.69 12.01
CA PHE A 34 4.59 14.30 13.35
C PHE A 34 5.71 13.68 14.20
N PHE A 35 6.55 12.84 13.60
CA PHE A 35 7.60 12.08 14.28
C PHE A 35 9.01 12.61 13.99
N GLY A 36 9.11 13.70 13.24
CA GLY A 36 10.38 14.31 12.83
C GLY A 36 11.08 13.56 11.70
N SER A 37 12.15 14.16 11.18
CA SER A 37 13.03 13.50 10.21
C SER A 37 13.63 12.24 10.83
N THR A 38 13.44 11.08 10.19
CA THR A 38 14.21 9.89 10.51
C THR A 38 15.69 10.25 10.44
N THR A 39 16.42 10.01 11.53
CA THR A 39 17.81 10.43 11.76
C THR A 39 18.80 9.89 10.71
N CYS A 40 18.37 8.98 9.86
CA CYS A 40 19.19 8.31 8.88
C CYS A 40 18.91 8.89 7.48
N GLU A 41 19.68 9.90 7.10
CA GLU A 41 19.83 10.28 5.69
C GLU A 41 20.32 9.05 4.91
N GLY A 42 19.45 8.45 4.08
CA GLY A 42 19.79 7.30 3.23
C GLY A 42 19.00 6.00 3.50
N VAL A 43 18.11 5.97 4.50
CA VAL A 43 17.18 4.84 4.66
C VAL A 43 16.04 4.95 3.64
N ASP A 44 15.78 3.86 2.92
CA ASP A 44 14.68 3.78 1.97
C ASP A 44 13.35 4.08 2.69
N VAL A 45 12.43 4.75 1.98
CA VAL A 45 11.11 5.10 2.53
C VAL A 45 10.39 3.83 3.01
N CYS A 46 10.62 2.70 2.34
CA CYS A 46 10.08 1.39 2.69
C CYS A 46 10.62 0.78 3.99
N ASP A 47 11.70 1.32 4.56
CA ASP A 47 12.32 0.82 5.80
C ASP A 47 12.05 1.73 7.02
N ILE A 48 11.45 2.91 6.81
CA ILE A 48 11.16 3.89 7.88
C ILE A 48 10.27 3.28 8.97
N TRP A 49 9.28 2.46 8.59
CA TRP A 49 8.35 1.83 9.54
C TRP A 49 9.08 0.98 10.60
N LYS A 50 10.23 0.37 10.29
CA LYS A 50 11.02 -0.42 11.26
C LYS A 50 11.52 0.46 12.40
N SER A 51 11.90 1.70 12.10
CA SER A 51 12.31 2.67 13.10
C SER A 51 11.16 3.14 13.99
N ARG A 52 9.91 2.97 13.54
CA ARG A 52 8.67 3.37 14.23
C ARG A 52 8.00 2.24 15.00
N LEU A 53 8.52 1.00 14.92
CA LEU A 53 7.94 -0.14 15.64
C LEU A 53 7.82 0.10 17.15
N HIS A 54 8.76 0.86 17.73
CA HIS A 54 8.73 1.21 19.15
C HIS A 54 7.53 2.07 19.57
N LEU A 55 6.77 2.64 18.62
CA LEU A 55 5.54 3.38 18.89
C LEU A 55 4.34 2.47 19.13
N LEU A 56 4.40 1.23 18.66
CA LEU A 56 3.33 0.24 18.85
C LEU A 56 3.52 -0.46 20.19
N GLU A 57 2.42 -0.75 20.87
CA GLU A 57 2.43 -1.58 22.06
C GLU A 57 2.87 -3.02 21.72
N PRO A 58 3.43 -3.77 22.67
CA PRO A 58 3.87 -5.15 22.41
C PRO A 58 2.75 -6.05 21.87
N GLU A 59 1.50 -5.82 22.30
CA GLU A 59 0.33 -6.54 21.81
C GLU A 59 0.02 -6.22 20.34
N GLU A 60 0.12 -4.95 19.94
CA GLU A 60 -0.08 -4.49 18.56
C GLU A 60 1.02 -5.03 17.63
N GLN A 61 2.27 -5.02 18.08
CA GLN A 61 3.39 -5.60 17.32
C GLN A 61 3.20 -7.10 17.09
N LYS A 62 2.74 -7.82 18.13
CA LYS A 62 2.45 -9.24 18.03
C LYS A 62 1.33 -9.51 17.04
N PHE A 63 0.22 -8.77 17.14
CA PHE A 63 -0.90 -8.88 16.21
C PHE A 63 -0.48 -8.63 14.75
N MET A 64 0.31 -7.58 14.51
CA MET A 64 0.85 -7.29 13.20
C MET A 64 1.71 -8.45 12.67
N GLN A 65 2.60 -9.00 13.51
CA GLN A 65 3.46 -10.12 13.12
C GLN A 65 2.65 -11.37 12.77
N GLU A 66 1.64 -11.73 13.57
CA GLU A 66 0.74 -12.86 13.30
C GLU A 66 0.05 -12.70 11.93
N HIS A 67 -0.36 -11.48 11.60
CA HIS A 67 -1.00 -11.19 10.30
C HIS A 67 -0.03 -11.35 9.13
N VAL A 68 1.20 -10.85 9.26
CA VAL A 68 2.26 -11.00 8.26
C VAL A 68 2.61 -12.47 8.04
N ASP A 69 2.76 -13.23 9.12
CA ASP A 69 3.07 -14.67 9.06
C ASP A 69 1.95 -15.43 8.33
N THR A 70 0.69 -15.12 8.65
CA THR A 70 -0.48 -15.70 7.96
C THR A 70 -0.44 -15.39 6.47
N LYS A 71 -0.17 -14.13 6.07
CA LYS A 71 -0.09 -13.73 4.66
C LYS A 71 1.05 -14.41 3.92
N ILE A 72 2.20 -14.57 4.55
CA ILE A 72 3.34 -15.31 3.99
C ILE A 72 2.99 -16.79 3.82
N GLN A 73 2.30 -17.39 4.78
CA GLN A 73 1.82 -18.78 4.66
C GLN A 73 0.83 -18.94 3.50
N GLU A 74 -0.15 -18.05 3.36
CA GLU A 74 -1.09 -18.03 2.23
C GLU A 74 -0.37 -17.94 0.88
N MET A 75 0.60 -17.03 0.78
CA MET A 75 1.44 -16.87 -0.42
C MET A 75 2.25 -18.14 -0.72
N ASN A 76 2.91 -18.71 0.30
CA ASN A 76 3.71 -19.93 0.16
C ASN A 76 2.88 -21.17 -0.13
N ALA A 77 1.63 -21.22 0.35
CA ALA A 77 0.68 -22.28 0.05
C ALA A 77 0.21 -22.27 -1.41
N GLY A 78 0.68 -21.30 -2.21
CA GLY A 78 0.36 -21.22 -3.63
C GLY A 78 -1.09 -20.84 -3.87
N GLN A 79 -1.69 -20.05 -2.96
CA GLN A 79 -2.97 -19.42 -3.24
C GLN A 79 -2.76 -18.55 -4.49
N VAL A 80 -3.19 -19.06 -5.63
CA VAL A 80 -3.20 -18.31 -6.88
C VAL A 80 -4.07 -17.10 -6.57
N LEU A 81 -3.46 -15.91 -6.62
CA LEU A 81 -4.19 -14.65 -6.70
C LEU A 81 -4.88 -14.65 -8.08
N ALA A 82 -5.91 -15.49 -8.20
CA ALA A 82 -6.74 -15.54 -9.38
C ALA A 82 -7.44 -14.20 -9.39
N TRP A 83 -7.05 -13.38 -10.35
CA TRP A 83 -7.76 -12.16 -10.63
C TRP A 83 -9.16 -12.57 -11.08
N ASP A 84 -10.18 -12.13 -10.35
CA ASP A 84 -11.58 -12.39 -10.67
C ASP A 84 -11.98 -11.41 -11.77
N PRO A 85 -12.18 -11.86 -13.02
CA PRO A 85 -12.47 -10.96 -14.12
C PRO A 85 -13.80 -10.27 -13.94
N ASP A 86 -13.82 -8.96 -14.14
CA ASP A 86 -15.06 -8.22 -14.23
C ASP A 86 -15.84 -8.60 -15.50
N GLU A 87 -17.13 -8.25 -15.52
CA GLU A 87 -18.05 -8.56 -16.62
C GLU A 87 -17.50 -8.11 -17.98
N TYR A 88 -16.87 -6.93 -18.03
CA TYR A 88 -16.25 -6.41 -19.24
C TYR A 88 -15.09 -7.29 -19.73
N THR A 89 -14.28 -7.80 -18.80
CA THR A 89 -13.12 -8.63 -19.16
C THR A 89 -13.55 -10.02 -19.59
N LEU A 90 -14.63 -10.54 -19.02
CA LEU A 90 -15.28 -11.76 -19.50
C LEU A 90 -15.80 -11.59 -20.93
N GLU A 91 -16.55 -10.51 -21.21
CA GLU A 91 -17.06 -10.20 -22.55
C GLU A 91 -15.93 -10.06 -23.58
N TYR A 92 -14.83 -9.42 -23.19
CA TYR A 92 -13.65 -9.27 -24.05
C TYR A 92 -12.97 -10.62 -24.34
N MET A 93 -12.82 -11.49 -23.33
CA MET A 93 -12.29 -12.85 -23.50
C MET A 93 -13.17 -13.66 -24.46
N GLU A 94 -14.49 -13.60 -24.31
CA GLU A 94 -15.44 -14.26 -25.23
C GLU A 94 -15.31 -13.74 -26.67
N CYS A 95 -15.14 -12.43 -26.86
CA CYS A 95 -14.93 -11.85 -28.19
C CYS A 95 -13.62 -12.35 -28.84
N MET A 96 -12.56 -12.51 -28.04
CA MET A 96 -11.26 -13.02 -28.49
C MET A 96 -11.28 -14.51 -28.82
N GLU A 97 -12.09 -15.31 -28.12
CA GLU A 97 -12.27 -16.73 -28.43
C GLU A 97 -13.05 -16.94 -29.74
N ARG A 98 -14.04 -16.09 -30.01
CA ARG A 98 -14.84 -16.12 -31.25
C ARG A 98 -14.04 -15.74 -32.50
N THR A 99 -13.00 -14.91 -32.37
CA THR A 99 -12.15 -14.49 -33.49
C THR A 99 -10.99 -15.45 -33.76
N ASN A 100 -10.61 -16.28 -32.79
CA ASN A 100 -9.52 -17.25 -32.89
C ASN A 100 -10.00 -18.72 -33.12
N GLY A 101 -11.30 -18.97 -33.28
CA GLY A 101 -11.84 -20.29 -33.63
C GLY A 101 -11.38 -20.79 -35.01
N PRO A 102 -11.18 -22.11 -35.21
CA PRO A 102 -10.43 -22.63 -36.34
C PRO A 102 -11.13 -22.40 -37.69
N SER A 103 -10.33 -21.93 -38.67
CA SER A 103 -10.62 -22.05 -40.10
C SER A 103 -10.62 -23.51 -40.56
#